data_AF-A0A7R9VGB4-F1
#
_entry.id   AF-A0A7R9VGB4-F1
#
_cell.length_a   1.000
_cell.length_b   1.000
_cell.length_c   1.000
_cell.angle_alpha   90.00
_cell.angle_beta   90.00
_cell.angle_gamma   90.00
#
_symmetry.space_group_name_H-M   'P 1'
#
loop_
_entity.id
_entity.type
_entity.pdbx_description
1 polymer ?
#
loop_
_entity_poly.entity_id
_entity_poly.type
_entity_poly.pdbx_seq_one_letter_code
_entity_poly.pdbx_strand_id
1 'polypeptide(L)'
;PDGTIPKIDHDALRRLIAVKLASSGFDVPDTVDPEDAQMMQLASDLFCRYAEQSRLLTGYLTPIDQRVQEFLDDALKSTGEKVTIPGRTLNVDRYGMARELALPEDKSVNDFHNEQISSYRLRNGVLHNPLNDRRTTKGSFHIAEYGLPIPADKIAVPLVAFARMMKAAFEPPSDLNMLPYSAKWDKTVETMVS
;
A
#
# COMPACT_ATOMS: atom_id res chain seq x y z
N PRO A 1 1.54 -15.28 26.09
CA PRO A 1 0.61 -15.32 24.94
C PRO A 1 0.13 -16.76 24.72
N ASP A 2 -1.12 -17.03 25.07
CA ASP A 2 -1.82 -18.31 24.98
C ASP A 2 -2.13 -18.77 23.53
N GLY A 3 -1.63 -18.04 22.53
CA GLY A 3 -1.75 -18.40 21.11
C GLY A 3 -3.17 -18.23 20.56
N THR A 4 -4.10 -17.66 21.32
CA THR A 4 -5.44 -17.35 20.84
C THR A 4 -5.37 -16.18 19.87
N ILE A 5 -5.68 -16.44 18.60
CA ILE A 5 -5.84 -15.39 17.59
C ILE A 5 -7.10 -14.62 17.97
N PRO A 6 -7.05 -13.28 18.14
CA PRO A 6 -8.23 -12.48 18.41
C PRO A 6 -9.28 -12.76 17.33
N LYS A 7 -10.50 -13.10 17.75
CA LYS A 7 -11.59 -13.29 16.80
C LYS A 7 -11.87 -11.94 16.14
N ILE A 8 -11.50 -11.82 14.86
CA ILE A 8 -11.72 -10.60 14.09
C ILE A 8 -13.20 -10.51 13.76
N ASP A 9 -13.82 -9.40 14.14
CA ASP A 9 -15.11 -9.01 13.57
C ASP A 9 -14.84 -8.43 12.17
N HIS A 10 -15.10 -9.23 11.15
CA HIS A 10 -14.84 -8.86 9.77
C HIS A 10 -15.72 -7.70 9.29
N ASP A 11 -16.95 -7.59 9.78
CA ASP A 11 -17.84 -6.50 9.37
C ASP A 11 -17.41 -5.18 10.03
N ALA A 12 -16.99 -5.21 11.30
CA ALA A 12 -16.37 -4.04 11.93
C ALA A 12 -15.06 -3.62 11.24
N LEU A 13 -14.24 -4.58 10.80
CA LEU A 13 -13.01 -4.29 10.06
C LEU A 13 -13.30 -3.65 8.69
N ARG A 14 -14.33 -4.13 7.97
CA ARG A 14 -14.76 -3.55 6.69
C ARG A 14 -15.27 -2.13 6.84
N ARG A 15 -16.08 -1.86 7.88
CA ARG A 15 -16.49 -0.49 8.25
C ARG A 15 -15.29 0.42 8.48
N LEU A 16 -14.30 -0.06 9.24
CA LEU A 16 -13.07 0.72 9.47
C LEU A 16 -12.30 1.00 8.18
N ILE A 17 -12.21 0.02 7.28
CA ILE A 17 -11.57 0.20 5.97
C ILE A 17 -12.32 1.27 5.15
N ALA A 18 -13.66 1.21 5.11
CA ALA A 18 -14.48 2.19 4.42
C ALA A 18 -14.26 3.61 4.96
N VAL A 19 -14.29 3.80 6.29
CA VAL A 19 -14.00 5.08 6.94
C VAL A 19 -12.59 5.57 6.61
N LYS A 20 -11.58 4.70 6.66
CA LYS A 20 -10.19 5.06 6.32
C LYS A 20 -10.05 5.52 4.87
N LEU A 21 -10.64 4.78 3.92
CA LEU A 21 -10.62 5.12 2.50
C LEU A 21 -11.33 6.48 2.25
N ALA A 22 -12.52 6.67 2.81
CA ALA A 22 -13.26 7.93 2.70
C ALA A 22 -12.48 9.10 3.31
N SER A 23 -11.92 8.92 4.52
CA SER A 23 -11.10 9.97 5.17
C SER A 23 -9.82 10.29 4.39
N SER A 24 -9.30 9.34 3.60
CA SER A 24 -8.13 9.56 2.72
C SER A 24 -8.50 10.31 1.42
N GLY A 25 -9.79 10.59 1.21
CA GLY A 25 -10.34 11.29 0.05
C GLY A 25 -10.69 10.37 -1.12
N PHE A 26 -10.82 9.07 -0.91
CA PHE A 26 -11.30 8.14 -1.93
C PHE A 26 -12.82 8.03 -1.94
N ASP A 27 -13.38 7.83 -3.12
CA ASP A 27 -14.81 7.55 -3.27
C ASP A 27 -15.08 6.10 -2.84
N VAL A 28 -15.94 5.93 -1.84
CA VAL A 28 -16.33 4.62 -1.32
C VAL A 28 -17.80 4.39 -1.67
N PRO A 29 -18.16 3.24 -2.28
CA PRO A 29 -19.55 2.92 -2.60
C PRO A 29 -20.44 2.87 -1.35
N ASP A 30 -21.72 3.15 -1.53
CA ASP A 30 -22.71 2.99 -0.47
C ASP A 30 -22.79 1.55 -0.01
N THR A 31 -22.81 1.35 1.31
CA THR A 31 -22.95 0.02 1.90
C THR A 31 -24.37 -0.50 1.69
N VAL A 32 -24.52 -1.82 1.56
CA VAL A 32 -25.86 -2.46 1.51
C VAL A 32 -26.62 -2.29 2.83
N ASP A 33 -25.89 -2.14 3.95
CA ASP A 33 -26.48 -1.86 5.25
C ASP A 33 -26.94 -0.39 5.32
N PRO A 34 -28.26 -0.13 5.49
CA PRO A 34 -28.80 1.23 5.54
C PRO A 34 -28.30 2.07 6.72
N GLU A 35 -27.97 1.46 7.86
CA GLU A 35 -27.46 2.18 9.02
C GLU A 35 -26.04 2.68 8.78
N ASP A 36 -25.18 1.83 8.21
CA ASP A 36 -23.81 2.18 7.84
C ASP A 36 -23.81 3.25 6.73
N ALA A 37 -24.72 3.15 5.75
CA ALA A 37 -24.86 4.15 4.69
C ALA A 37 -25.26 5.52 5.24
N GLN A 38 -26.23 5.58 6.16
CA GLN A 38 -26.61 6.83 6.82
C GLN A 38 -25.47 7.41 7.65
N MET A 39 -24.70 6.57 8.34
CA MET A 39 -23.54 7.01 9.12
C MET A 39 -22.45 7.62 8.23
N MET A 40 -22.11 6.94 7.13
CA MET A 40 -21.12 7.43 6.16
C MET A 40 -21.57 8.74 5.50
N GLN A 41 -22.85 8.85 5.15
CA GLN A 41 -23.43 10.07 4.60
C GLN A 41 -23.41 11.23 5.60
N LEU A 42 -23.72 10.98 6.88
CA LEU A 42 -23.67 12.01 7.92
C LEU A 42 -22.24 12.50 8.17
N ALA A 43 -21.24 11.62 8.02
CA ALA A 43 -19.83 11.92 8.23
C ALA A 43 -19.11 12.44 6.96
N SER A 44 -19.76 12.48 5.80
CA SER A 44 -19.10 12.80 4.52
C SER A 44 -18.40 14.16 4.54
N ASP A 45 -19.06 15.19 5.07
CA ASP A 45 -18.50 16.54 5.17
C ASP A 45 -17.26 16.58 6.07
N LEU A 46 -17.23 15.77 7.12
CA LEU A 46 -16.07 15.65 8.00
C LEU A 46 -14.91 14.97 7.28
N PHE A 47 -15.17 13.90 6.51
CA PHE A 47 -14.15 13.22 5.72
C PHE A 47 -13.57 14.12 4.64
N CYS A 48 -14.41 14.85 3.88
CA CYS A 48 -13.96 15.81 2.89
C CYS A 48 -13.06 16.89 3.50
N ARG A 49 -13.45 17.44 4.66
CA ARG A 49 -12.62 18.42 5.38
C ARG A 49 -11.29 17.82 5.83
N TYR A 50 -11.31 16.61 6.37
CA TYR A 50 -10.10 15.92 6.83
C TYR A 50 -9.16 15.60 5.66
N ALA A 51 -9.69 15.18 4.51
CA ALA A 51 -8.92 14.94 3.31
C ALA A 51 -8.25 16.21 2.78
N GLU A 52 -8.96 17.35 2.75
CA GLU A 52 -8.38 18.64 2.36
C GLU A 52 -7.33 19.15 3.36
N GLN A 53 -7.56 18.99 4.67
CA GLN A 53 -6.56 19.30 5.69
C GLN A 53 -5.30 18.44 5.53
N SER A 54 -5.48 17.14 5.28
CA SER A 54 -4.38 16.21 5.01
C SER A 54 -3.63 16.58 3.74
N ARG A 55 -4.33 17.07 2.70
CA ARG A 55 -3.70 17.60 1.47
C ARG A 55 -2.81 18.81 1.76
N LEU A 56 -3.21 19.71 2.65
CA LEU A 56 -2.37 20.85 3.06
C LEU A 56 -1.11 20.40 3.83
N LEU A 57 -1.18 19.24 4.49
CA LEU A 57 -0.07 18.62 5.22
C LEU A 57 0.81 17.70 4.36
N THR A 58 0.62 17.64 3.05
CA THR A 58 1.35 16.71 2.16
C THR A 58 2.87 16.90 2.18
N GLY A 59 3.38 18.03 2.69
CA GLY A 59 4.80 18.27 2.92
C GLY A 59 5.38 17.62 4.19
N TYR A 60 4.57 16.99 5.03
CA TYR A 60 5.00 16.38 6.29
C TYR A 60 4.99 14.87 6.18
N LEU A 61 6.19 14.29 6.27
CA LEU A 61 6.38 12.85 6.40
C LEU A 61 6.22 12.41 7.85
N THR A 62 5.93 11.12 8.06
CA THR A 62 6.01 10.55 9.42
C THR A 62 7.45 10.66 9.94
N PRO A 63 7.70 10.67 11.26
CA PRO A 63 9.06 10.77 11.78
C PRO A 63 10.01 9.65 11.30
N ILE A 64 9.46 8.49 10.92
CA ILE A 64 10.24 7.39 10.36
C ILE A 64 10.60 7.72 8.91
N ASP A 65 9.62 8.06 8.09
CA ASP A 65 9.82 8.40 6.67
C ASP A 65 10.71 9.63 6.51
N GLN A 66 10.59 10.61 7.40
CA GLN A 66 11.46 11.78 7.44
C GLN A 66 12.94 11.40 7.60
N ARG A 67 13.26 10.48 8.52
CA ARG A 67 14.64 10.00 8.70
C ARG A 67 15.16 9.27 7.46
N VAL A 68 14.31 8.48 6.81
CA VAL A 68 14.66 7.78 5.56
C VAL A 68 14.87 8.80 4.43
N GLN A 69 13.98 9.80 4.32
CA GLN A 69 14.08 10.87 3.33
C GLN A 69 15.37 11.68 3.52
N GLU A 70 15.71 12.06 4.75
CA GLU A 70 16.96 12.77 5.06
C GLU A 70 18.20 11.96 4.67
N PHE A 71 18.19 10.64 4.93
CA PHE A 71 19.24 9.75 4.47
C PHE A 71 19.32 9.71 2.94
N LEU A 72 18.18 9.59 2.24
CA LEU A 72 18.15 9.56 0.78
C LEU A 72 18.62 10.89 0.17
N ASP A 73 18.22 12.02 0.75
CA ASP A 73 18.61 13.35 0.29
C ASP A 73 20.12 13.57 0.42
N ASP A 74 20.73 13.13 1.54
CA ASP A 74 22.18 13.18 1.72
C ASP A 74 22.89 12.20 0.77
N ALA A 75 22.41 10.96 0.69
CA ALA A 75 23.04 9.92 -0.10
C ALA A 75 23.04 10.25 -1.60
N LEU A 76 21.94 10.77 -2.12
CA LEU A 76 21.75 11.01 -3.54
C LEU A 76 22.20 12.40 -3.99
N LYS A 77 22.69 13.24 -3.07
CA LYS A 77 23.09 14.63 -3.32
C LYS A 77 24.07 14.79 -4.50
N SER A 78 25.00 13.87 -4.69
CA SER A 78 26.00 13.91 -5.77
C SER A 78 25.45 13.52 -7.15
N THR A 79 24.29 12.86 -7.19
CA THR A 79 23.71 12.32 -8.43
C THR A 79 22.92 13.36 -9.23
N GLY A 80 22.45 14.42 -8.56
CA GLY A 80 21.52 15.41 -9.13
C GLY A 80 20.09 14.91 -9.27
N GLU A 81 19.80 13.65 -8.92
CA GLU A 81 18.45 13.09 -8.92
C GLU A 81 17.76 13.42 -7.60
N LYS A 82 16.47 13.75 -7.66
CA LYS A 82 15.63 13.97 -6.47
C LYS A 82 14.61 12.85 -6.37
N VAL A 83 14.62 12.16 -5.23
CA VAL A 83 13.68 11.09 -4.89
C VAL A 83 12.89 11.52 -3.67
N THR A 84 11.57 11.41 -3.70
CA THR A 84 10.70 11.77 -2.58
C THR A 84 9.82 10.58 -2.23
N ILE A 85 9.85 10.17 -0.96
CA ILE A 85 9.03 9.09 -0.44
C ILE A 85 7.55 9.50 -0.55
N PRO A 86 6.66 8.62 -1.05
CA PRO A 86 5.23 8.90 -1.12
C PRO A 86 4.64 9.18 0.27
N GLY A 87 4.23 10.43 0.50
CA GLY A 87 3.64 10.84 1.78
C GLY A 87 2.16 10.44 1.95
N ARG A 88 1.47 10.09 0.86
CA ARG A 88 0.06 9.68 0.87
C ARG A 88 -0.04 8.18 0.61
N THR A 89 -0.14 7.41 1.69
CA THR A 89 -0.30 5.95 1.66
C THR A 89 -1.47 5.54 2.55
N LEU A 90 -2.08 4.39 2.25
CA LEU A 90 -3.08 3.77 3.12
C LEU A 90 -2.38 2.97 4.22
N ASN A 91 -2.39 3.51 5.44
CA ASN A 91 -1.77 2.86 6.60
C ASN A 91 -2.59 1.65 7.08
N VAL A 92 -1.93 0.48 7.13
CA VAL A 92 -2.47 -0.81 7.54
C VAL A 92 -2.15 -1.10 9.01
N ASP A 93 -2.79 -0.34 9.90
CA ASP A 93 -2.54 -0.31 11.36
C ASP A 93 -3.39 -1.29 12.20
N ARG A 94 -4.16 -2.17 11.55
CA ARG A 94 -5.01 -3.15 12.24
C ARG A 94 -4.72 -4.56 11.78
N TYR A 95 -4.68 -5.48 12.74
CA TYR A 95 -4.56 -6.90 12.48
C TYR A 95 -5.70 -7.38 11.56
N GLY A 96 -5.33 -8.08 10.49
CA GLY A 96 -6.27 -8.59 9.48
C GLY A 96 -6.59 -7.62 8.34
N MET A 97 -6.30 -6.32 8.47
CA MET A 97 -6.63 -5.33 7.43
C MET A 97 -5.96 -5.64 6.09
N ALA A 98 -4.66 -5.95 6.09
CA ALA A 98 -3.93 -6.35 4.87
C ALA A 98 -4.59 -7.54 4.15
N ARG A 99 -5.10 -8.52 4.93
CA ARG A 99 -5.75 -9.71 4.37
C ARG A 99 -7.09 -9.37 3.74
N GLU A 100 -7.88 -8.50 4.36
CA GLU A 100 -9.14 -8.05 3.76
C GLU A 100 -8.87 -7.23 2.50
N LEU A 101 -7.85 -6.36 2.49
CA LEU A 101 -7.50 -5.53 1.35
C LEU A 101 -7.00 -6.30 0.11
N ALA A 102 -6.55 -7.54 0.30
CA ALA A 102 -5.93 -8.36 -0.75
C ALA A 102 -6.93 -9.01 -1.72
N LEU A 103 -8.23 -8.92 -1.44
CA LEU A 103 -9.32 -9.49 -2.23
C LEU A 103 -10.46 -8.48 -2.36
N PRO A 104 -11.34 -8.60 -3.37
CA PRO A 104 -12.45 -7.67 -3.57
C PRO A 104 -13.37 -7.61 -2.34
N GLU A 105 -13.93 -6.43 -2.09
CA GLU A 105 -14.88 -6.21 -1.00
C GLU A 105 -16.15 -7.07 -1.17
N ASP A 106 -16.63 -7.18 -2.42
CA ASP A 106 -17.80 -7.96 -2.80
C ASP A 106 -17.66 -9.43 -2.38
N LYS A 107 -18.49 -9.84 -1.40
CA LYS A 107 -18.48 -11.19 -0.81
C LYS A 107 -18.86 -12.29 -1.80
N SER A 108 -19.49 -11.96 -2.93
CA SER A 108 -19.82 -12.93 -3.99
C SER A 108 -18.60 -13.32 -4.83
N VAL A 109 -17.55 -12.49 -4.80
CA VAL A 109 -16.31 -12.70 -5.56
C VAL A 109 -15.25 -13.28 -4.63
N ASN A 110 -14.66 -14.41 -5.04
CA ASN A 110 -13.68 -15.15 -4.22
C ASN A 110 -12.28 -15.13 -4.82
N ASP A 111 -12.03 -14.29 -5.82
CA ASP A 111 -10.79 -14.27 -6.57
C ASP A 111 -10.41 -12.85 -7.01
N PHE A 112 -9.12 -12.66 -7.24
CA PHE A 112 -8.56 -11.45 -7.84
C PHE A 112 -7.34 -11.83 -8.67
N HIS A 113 -7.20 -11.19 -9.84
CA HIS A 113 -6.14 -11.49 -10.79
C HIS A 113 -5.59 -10.20 -11.40
N ASN A 114 -4.27 -10.11 -11.48
CA ASN A 114 -3.56 -9.19 -12.36
C ASN A 114 -2.32 -9.90 -12.96
N GLU A 115 -1.47 -9.17 -13.67
CA GLU A 115 -0.26 -9.74 -14.29
C GLU A 115 0.75 -10.32 -13.28
N GLN A 116 0.72 -9.85 -12.03
CA GLN A 116 1.70 -10.20 -11.00
C GLN A 116 1.20 -11.30 -10.04
N ILE A 117 -0.10 -11.42 -9.81
CA ILE A 117 -0.65 -12.29 -8.78
C ILE A 117 -2.07 -12.78 -9.09
N SER A 118 -2.34 -14.03 -8.68
CA SER A 118 -3.67 -14.62 -8.60
C SER A 118 -4.00 -14.96 -7.15
N SER A 119 -5.01 -14.30 -6.59
CA SER A 119 -5.41 -14.40 -5.19
C SER A 119 -6.79 -15.05 -5.08
N TYR A 120 -7.01 -15.88 -4.05
CA TYR A 120 -8.26 -16.59 -3.84
C TYR A 120 -8.66 -16.63 -2.37
N ARG A 121 -9.95 -16.40 -2.09
CA ARG A 121 -10.59 -16.66 -0.80
C ARG A 121 -10.98 -18.12 -0.72
N LEU A 122 -10.48 -18.81 0.29
CA LEU A 122 -10.75 -20.23 0.55
C LEU A 122 -11.50 -20.41 1.86
N ARG A 123 -12.13 -21.58 2.04
CA ARG A 123 -12.82 -21.92 3.30
C ARG A 123 -11.89 -21.89 4.53
N ASN A 124 -10.60 -22.14 4.32
CA ASN A 124 -9.58 -22.21 5.37
C ASN A 124 -8.63 -21.00 5.39
N GLY A 125 -8.88 -19.96 4.58
CA GLY A 125 -8.01 -18.78 4.55
C GLY A 125 -7.92 -18.13 3.18
N VAL A 126 -6.71 -17.73 2.81
CA VAL A 126 -6.43 -17.04 1.54
C VAL A 126 -5.24 -17.73 0.85
N LEU A 127 -5.31 -17.85 -0.46
CA LEU A 127 -4.24 -18.36 -1.33
C LEU A 127 -3.75 -17.24 -2.23
N HIS A 128 -2.43 -17.11 -2.37
CA HIS A 128 -1.79 -16.13 -3.26
C HIS A 128 -0.77 -16.85 -4.14
N ASN A 129 -1.00 -16.83 -5.44
CA ASN A 129 -0.13 -17.42 -6.46
C ASN A 129 0.52 -16.29 -7.27
N PRO A 130 1.74 -15.84 -6.92
CA PRO A 130 2.46 -14.85 -7.70
C PRO A 130 2.93 -15.41 -9.04
N LEU A 131 3.25 -14.52 -9.99
CA LEU A 131 3.78 -14.88 -11.31
C LEU A 131 5.03 -15.78 -11.22
N ASN A 132 5.92 -15.49 -10.27
CA ASN A 132 7.11 -16.30 -9.99
C ASN A 132 6.93 -17.08 -8.69
N ASP A 133 6.72 -18.39 -8.80
CA ASP A 133 6.50 -19.30 -7.67
C ASP A 133 7.79 -19.68 -6.90
N ARG A 134 8.97 -19.37 -7.45
CA ARG A 134 10.26 -19.71 -6.83
C ARG A 134 11.20 -18.53 -6.79
N ARG A 135 11.91 -18.43 -5.67
CA ARG A 135 12.95 -17.41 -5.46
C ARG A 135 14.24 -17.80 -6.18
N THR A 136 14.85 -16.83 -6.86
CA THR A 136 16.21 -16.93 -7.42
C THR A 136 17.21 -16.29 -6.45
N THR A 137 18.38 -16.91 -6.27
CA THR A 137 19.47 -16.39 -5.41
C THR A 137 20.66 -15.89 -6.20
N LYS A 138 20.96 -16.52 -7.35
CA LYS A 138 22.12 -16.18 -8.16
C LYS A 138 21.86 -14.86 -8.91
N GLY A 139 22.63 -13.83 -8.59
CA GLY A 139 22.58 -12.53 -9.27
C GLY A 139 21.41 -11.62 -8.88
N SER A 140 20.66 -11.96 -7.82
CA SER A 140 19.48 -11.19 -7.40
C SER A 140 19.76 -10.08 -6.39
N PHE A 141 20.97 -10.02 -5.81
CA PHE A 141 21.31 -9.05 -4.76
C PHE A 141 22.26 -7.98 -5.31
N HIS A 142 21.74 -6.76 -5.43
CA HIS A 142 22.45 -5.58 -5.93
C HIS A 142 22.67 -4.58 -4.79
N ILE A 143 23.81 -3.89 -4.79
CA ILE A 143 24.16 -2.87 -3.79
C ILE A 143 24.59 -1.60 -4.52
N ALA A 144 23.98 -0.47 -4.17
CA ALA A 144 24.37 0.82 -4.71
C ALA A 144 25.77 1.23 -4.23
N GLU A 145 26.52 1.91 -5.09
CA GLU A 145 27.86 2.43 -4.80
C GLU A 145 27.80 3.64 -3.86
N TYR A 146 27.39 3.41 -2.61
CA TYR A 146 27.31 4.43 -1.56
C TYR A 146 27.54 3.83 -0.16
N GLY A 147 28.31 4.55 0.67
CA GLY A 147 28.52 4.20 2.07
C GLY A 147 29.56 3.09 2.27
N LEU A 148 29.09 1.91 2.68
CA LEU A 148 29.96 0.80 3.10
C LEU A 148 30.57 0.05 1.90
N PRO A 149 31.71 -0.65 2.08
CA PRO A 149 32.29 -1.47 1.03
C PRO A 149 31.34 -2.55 0.51
N ILE A 150 31.30 -2.71 -0.82
CA ILE A 150 30.47 -3.73 -1.48
C ILE A 150 31.19 -5.09 -1.43
N PRO A 151 30.55 -6.16 -0.91
CA PRO A 151 31.11 -7.49 -0.93
C PRO A 151 31.34 -8.02 -2.36
N ALA A 152 32.41 -8.79 -2.55
CA ALA A 152 32.82 -9.27 -3.88
C ALA A 152 31.78 -10.18 -4.58
N ASP A 153 30.85 -10.77 -3.83
CA ASP A 153 29.80 -11.65 -4.36
C ASP A 153 28.51 -10.90 -4.76
N LYS A 154 28.48 -9.56 -4.65
CA LYS A 154 27.32 -8.71 -4.95
C LYS A 154 27.53 -7.92 -6.24
N ILE A 155 26.42 -7.54 -6.87
CA ILE A 155 26.45 -6.68 -8.06
C ILE A 155 26.47 -5.23 -7.58
N ALA A 156 27.55 -4.51 -7.89
CA ALA A 156 27.65 -3.08 -7.66
C ALA A 156 26.78 -2.32 -8.67
N VAL A 157 26.04 -1.32 -8.19
CA VAL A 157 25.14 -0.50 -9.01
C VAL A 157 25.52 0.97 -8.86
N PRO A 158 25.74 1.70 -9.97
CA PRO A 158 26.01 3.12 -9.92
C PRO A 158 24.92 3.87 -9.15
N LEU A 159 25.32 4.80 -8.28
CA LEU A 159 24.38 5.49 -7.39
C LEU A 159 23.27 6.24 -8.15
N VAL A 160 23.59 6.81 -9.32
CA VAL A 160 22.60 7.46 -10.20
C VAL A 160 21.59 6.47 -10.79
N ALA A 161 21.99 5.23 -11.07
CA ALA A 161 21.07 4.19 -11.56
C ALA A 161 20.11 3.76 -10.44
N PHE A 162 20.62 3.61 -9.21
CA PHE A 162 19.79 3.38 -8.03
C PHE A 162 18.77 4.51 -7.82
N ALA A 163 19.20 5.77 -7.90
CA ALA A 163 18.31 6.93 -7.72
C ALA A 163 17.15 6.92 -8.74
N ARG A 164 17.45 6.68 -10.02
CA ARG A 164 16.45 6.60 -11.09
C ARG A 164 15.49 5.43 -10.91
N MET A 165 16.02 4.26 -10.52
CA MET A 165 15.20 3.07 -10.26
C MET A 165 14.27 3.30 -9.07
N MET A 166 14.75 3.93 -7.99
CA MET A 166 13.92 4.25 -6.84
C MET A 166 12.83 5.28 -7.17
N LYS A 167 13.17 6.30 -7.97
CA LYS A 167 12.16 7.24 -8.48
C LYS A 167 11.05 6.53 -9.24
N ALA A 168 11.41 5.63 -10.16
CA ALA A 168 10.44 4.83 -10.91
C ALA A 168 9.62 3.90 -10.00
N ALA A 169 10.21 3.34 -8.94
CA ALA A 169 9.51 2.48 -7.99
C ALA A 169 8.42 3.20 -7.19
N PHE A 170 8.54 4.51 -6.99
CA PHE A 170 7.52 5.35 -6.34
C PHE A 170 6.46 5.89 -7.31
N GLU A 171 6.54 5.55 -8.59
CA GLU A 171 5.56 5.89 -9.62
C GLU A 171 5.05 4.60 -10.30
N PRO A 172 4.41 3.68 -9.56
CA PRO A 172 3.92 2.43 -10.13
C PRO A 172 2.80 2.70 -11.16
N PRO A 173 2.67 1.85 -12.20
CA PRO A 173 1.53 1.91 -13.11
C PRO A 173 0.21 1.63 -12.36
N SER A 174 -0.89 2.16 -12.88
CA SER A 174 -2.21 2.12 -12.23
C SER A 174 -2.71 0.70 -11.91
N ASP A 175 -2.38 -0.28 -12.74
CA ASP A 175 -2.75 -1.69 -12.52
C ASP A 175 -2.07 -2.31 -11.29
N LEU A 176 -0.83 -1.90 -10.99
CA LEU A 176 -0.09 -2.29 -9.79
C LEU A 176 -0.45 -1.45 -8.56
N ASN A 177 -0.87 -0.21 -8.78
CA ASN A 177 -1.27 0.71 -7.70
C ASN A 177 -2.73 0.53 -7.27
N MET A 178 -3.54 -0.21 -8.05
CA MET A 178 -4.92 -0.52 -7.74
C MET A 178 -5.03 -1.43 -6.51
N LEU A 179 -5.85 -1.04 -5.55
CA LEU A 179 -6.17 -1.82 -4.37
C LEU A 179 -7.16 -2.95 -4.71
N PRO A 180 -6.82 -4.24 -4.55
CA PRO A 180 -7.69 -5.36 -4.92
C PRO A 180 -9.08 -5.30 -4.29
N TYR A 181 -9.18 -4.76 -3.07
CA TYR A 181 -10.43 -4.49 -2.35
C TYR A 181 -11.46 -3.73 -3.19
N SER A 182 -11.01 -2.75 -3.97
CA SER A 182 -11.86 -1.86 -4.76
C SER A 182 -12.12 -2.35 -6.18
N ALA A 183 -11.63 -3.53 -6.56
CA ALA A 183 -11.63 -4.01 -7.95
C ALA A 183 -13.03 -4.18 -8.58
N LYS A 184 -14.09 -4.16 -7.77
CA LYS A 184 -15.49 -4.26 -8.21
C LYS A 184 -16.29 -2.97 -8.01
N TRP A 185 -15.62 -1.89 -7.62
CA TRP A 185 -16.25 -0.58 -7.47
C TRP A 185 -16.29 0.13 -8.82
N ASP A 186 -17.25 1.03 -9.02
CA ASP A 186 -17.33 1.87 -10.22
C ASP A 186 -16.06 2.72 -10.39
N LYS A 187 -15.48 3.16 -9.27
CA LYS A 187 -14.19 3.84 -9.21
C LYS A 187 -13.25 3.08 -8.30
N THR A 188 -12.19 2.53 -8.89
CA THR A 188 -11.14 1.83 -8.15
C THR A 188 -10.29 2.80 -7.34
N VAL A 189 -9.77 2.30 -6.23
CA VAL A 189 -8.81 3.02 -5.38
C VAL A 189 -7.40 2.69 -5.85
N GLU A 190 -6.63 3.72 -6.20
CA GLU A 190 -5.20 3.61 -6.50
C GLU A 190 -4.39 4.24 -5.37
N THR A 191 -3.67 3.42 -4.60
CA THR A 191 -2.88 3.90 -3.47
C THR A 191 -1.82 2.89 -3.06
N MET A 192 -0.67 3.39 -2.65
CA MET A 192 0.34 2.57 -1.97
C MET A 192 -0.12 2.28 -0.53
N VAL A 193 0.13 1.07 -0.07
CA VAL A 193 -0.12 0.66 1.32
C VAL A 193 1.14 0.78 2.16
N SER A 194 1.02 1.16 3.44
CA SER A 194 2.14 1.26 4.40
C SER A 194 1.85 0.61 5.74
#